data_AF-A0A4V0HZH6-F1
#
_entry.id   AF-A0A4V0HZH6-F1
#
_cell.length_a   1.000
_cell.length_b   1.000
_cell.length_c   1.000
_cell.angle_alpha   90.00
_cell.angle_beta   90.00
_cell.angle_gamma   90.00
#
_symmetry.space_group_name_H-M   'P 1'
#
loop_
_entity.id
_entity.type
_entity.pdbx_description
1 polymer ?
#
loop_
_entity_poly.entity_id
_entity_poly.type
_entity_poly.pdbx_seq_one_letter_code
_entity_poly.pdbx_strand_id
1 'polypeptide(L)'
;MLFAFKCPKQWEKLKGTDNPLVRDCDACQKKVYYCLTQQEARDHAQQGDCVAVQPGLSRFPNDLSREYPADVFEDTRIVMGMLAGYDEPEPRRPWWKFW
;
A
#
# COMPACT_ATOMS: atom_id res chain seq x y z
N MET A 1 -0.78 -8.19 10.53
CA MET A 1 -2.19 -7.92 10.22
C MET A 1 -2.23 -7.23 8.87
N LEU A 2 -2.77 -7.89 7.84
CA LEU A 2 -3.02 -7.30 6.53
C LEU A 2 -4.36 -6.57 6.57
N PHE A 3 -4.45 -5.39 5.95
CA PHE A 3 -5.71 -4.69 5.71
C PHE A 3 -6.51 -5.43 4.62
N ALA A 4 -7.19 -6.52 4.99
CA ALA A 4 -7.91 -7.38 4.05
C ALA A 4 -9.24 -6.76 3.56
N PHE A 5 -9.69 -5.68 4.18
CA PHE A 5 -11.00 -5.09 3.94
C PHE A 5 -10.89 -3.66 3.42
N LYS A 6 -11.31 -3.44 2.17
CA LYS A 6 -11.52 -2.10 1.61
C LYS A 6 -12.97 -1.69 1.81
N CYS A 7 -13.22 -0.72 2.68
CA CYS A 7 -14.56 -0.18 2.88
C CYS A 7 -15.00 0.58 1.62
N PRO A 8 -16.20 0.32 1.05
CA PRO A 8 -16.67 1.00 -0.15
C PRO A 8 -17.24 2.40 0.11
N LYS A 9 -17.34 2.83 1.37
CA LYS A 9 -17.89 4.15 1.73
C LYS A 9 -16.91 5.26 1.33
N GLN A 10 -17.46 6.39 0.91
CA GLN A 10 -16.72 7.61 0.61
C GLN A 10 -16.61 8.48 1.87
N TRP A 11 -15.48 9.15 2.06
CA TRP A 11 -15.19 9.98 3.24
C TRP A 11 -16.30 11.00 3.51
N GLU A 12 -16.81 11.63 2.46
CA GLU A 12 -17.84 12.66 2.49
C GLU A 12 -19.16 12.15 3.07
N LYS A 13 -19.42 10.84 2.93
CA LYS A 13 -20.64 10.16 3.40
C LYS A 13 -20.53 9.61 4.83
N LEU A 14 -19.36 9.69 5.44
CA LEU A 14 -19.17 9.28 6.83
C LEU A 14 -19.70 10.35 7.79
N LYS A 15 -20.09 9.94 8.99
CA LYS A 15 -20.61 10.85 10.01
C LYS A 15 -19.49 11.70 10.59
N GLY A 16 -19.64 13.02 10.54
CA GLY A 16 -18.69 13.96 11.15
C GLY A 16 -18.57 13.74 12.67
N THR A 17 -17.38 14.01 13.20
CA THR A 17 -17.13 14.11 14.65
C THR A 17 -16.63 15.52 14.99
N ASP A 18 -16.36 15.78 16.26
CA ASP A 18 -15.77 17.06 16.71
C ASP A 18 -14.38 17.31 16.13
N ASN A 19 -13.68 16.25 15.72
CA ASN A 19 -12.42 16.36 14.99
C ASN A 19 -12.68 16.25 13.48
N PRO A 20 -12.34 17.28 12.67
CA PRO A 20 -12.58 17.25 11.23
C PRO A 20 -11.80 16.15 10.48
N LEU A 21 -10.72 15.63 11.07
CA LEU A 21 -9.91 14.54 10.52
C LEU A 21 -10.39 13.15 11.00
N VAL A 22 -11.48 13.09 11.76
CA VAL A 22 -12.05 11.83 12.24
C VAL A 22 -13.53 11.78 11.90
N ARG A 23 -13.96 10.67 11.31
CA ARG A 23 -15.37 10.40 11.03
C ARG A 23 -15.77 9.02 11.52
N ASP A 24 -17.04 8.86 11.88
CA ASP A 24 -17.59 7.56 12.25
C ASP A 24 -18.23 6.90 11.02
N CYS A 25 -17.89 5.63 10.78
CA CYS A 25 -18.49 4.84 9.70
C CYS A 25 -19.59 3.93 10.24
N ASP A 26 -20.79 4.09 9.69
CA ASP A 26 -21.98 3.28 9.98
C ASP A 26 -21.86 1.83 9.51
N ALA A 27 -21.07 1.56 8.46
CA ALA A 27 -20.94 0.21 7.91
C ALA A 27 -19.93 -0.65 8.68
N CYS A 28 -18.77 -0.10 9.05
CA CYS A 28 -17.75 -0.84 9.80
C CYS A 28 -17.81 -0.59 11.31
N GLN A 29 -18.66 0.33 11.78
CA GLN A 29 -18.84 0.69 13.19
C GLN A 29 -17.52 1.09 13.87
N LYS A 30 -16.64 1.77 13.14
CA LYS A 30 -15.33 2.23 13.59
C LYS A 30 -15.09 3.70 13.25
N LYS A 31 -14.15 4.30 13.98
CA LYS A 31 -13.57 5.59 13.62
C LYS A 31 -12.68 5.43 12.39
N VAL A 32 -12.84 6.37 11.47
CA VAL A 32 -12.05 6.50 10.26
C VAL A 32 -11.23 7.77 10.36
N TYR A 33 -9.92 7.64 10.28
CA TYR A 33 -8.97 8.74 10.35
C TYR A 33 -8.58 9.18 8.95
N TYR A 34 -8.64 10.48 8.68
CA TYR A 34 -8.20 11.07 7.43
C TYR A 34 -6.70 11.34 7.48
N CYS A 35 -5.95 10.58 6.68
CA CYS A 35 -4.51 10.64 6.62
C CYS A 35 -4.06 11.47 5.42
N LEU A 36 -3.25 12.49 5.68
CA LEU A 36 -2.65 13.37 4.68
C LEU A 36 -1.35 12.79 4.13
N THR A 37 -0.69 11.93 4.91
CA THR A 37 0.56 11.29 4.51
C THR A 37 0.47 9.77 4.50
N GLN A 38 1.36 9.12 3.74
CA GLN A 38 1.47 7.66 3.73
C GLN A 38 1.88 7.14 5.10
N GLN A 39 2.71 7.89 5.82
CA GLN A 39 3.19 7.51 7.14
C GLN A 39 2.05 7.50 8.16
N GLU A 40 1.24 8.55 8.22
CA GLU A 40 0.04 8.60 9.08
C GLU A 40 -0.90 7.42 8.78
N ALA A 41 -1.12 7.14 7.50
CA ALA A 41 -1.98 6.03 7.11
C ALA A 41 -1.41 4.68 7.56
N ARG A 42 -0.09 4.50 7.50
CA ARG A 42 0.60 3.30 8.02
C ARG A 42 0.46 3.20 9.53
N ASP A 43 0.73 4.27 10.25
CA ASP A 43 0.72 4.29 11.71
C ASP A 43 -0.67 3.92 12.24
N HIS A 44 -1.73 4.50 11.68
CA HIS A 44 -3.11 4.15 12.02
C HIS A 44 -3.45 2.71 11.59
N ALA A 45 -3.09 2.30 10.37
CA ALA A 45 -3.36 0.94 9.90
C ALA A 45 -2.68 -0.13 10.77
N GLN A 46 -1.46 0.14 11.26
CA GLN A 46 -0.72 -0.74 12.18
C GLN A 46 -1.38 -0.87 13.55
N GLN A 47 -2.10 0.18 13.99
CA GLN A 47 -2.92 0.17 15.20
C GLN A 47 -4.28 -0.53 14.99
N GLY A 48 -4.63 -0.90 13.75
CA GLY A 48 -5.91 -1.51 13.41
C GLY A 48 -7.05 -0.52 13.18
N ASP A 49 -6.72 0.77 13.08
CA ASP A 49 -7.68 1.83 12.77
C ASP A 49 -8.10 1.81 11.29
N CYS A 50 -9.31 2.30 11.01
CA CYS A 50 -9.72 2.56 9.64
C CYS A 50 -9.13 3.88 9.14
N VAL A 51 -8.57 3.88 7.93
CA VAL A 51 -7.97 5.07 7.33
C VAL A 51 -8.67 5.45 6.03
N ALA A 52 -8.89 6.74 5.85
CA ALA A 52 -9.19 7.36 4.57
C ALA A 52 -7.97 8.17 4.16
N VAL A 53 -7.53 8.04 2.91
CA VAL A 53 -6.27 8.63 2.46
C VAL A 53 -6.57 9.79 1.53
N GLN A 54 -5.80 10.87 1.64
CA GLN A 54 -5.91 12.00 0.73
C GLN A 54 -5.76 11.54 -0.74
N PRO A 55 -6.68 11.92 -1.66
CA PRO A 55 -6.65 11.46 -3.06
C PRO A 55 -5.38 11.80 -3.85
N GLY A 56 -4.66 12.85 -3.45
CA GLY A 56 -3.41 13.28 -4.09
C GLY A 56 -2.17 12.49 -3.69
N LEU A 57 -2.28 11.55 -2.75
CA LEU A 57 -1.16 10.74 -2.29
C LEU A 57 -0.89 9.60 -3.30
N SER A 58 0.37 9.42 -3.72
CA SER A 58 0.76 8.24 -4.51
C SER A 58 0.59 6.97 -3.69
N ARG A 59 -0.11 5.98 -4.24
CA ARG A 59 -0.42 4.71 -3.58
C ARG A 59 0.07 3.54 -4.41
N PHE A 60 0.57 2.51 -3.73
CA PHE A 60 1.00 1.26 -4.33
C PHE A 60 0.29 0.10 -3.64
N PRO A 61 0.13 -1.06 -4.31
CA PRO A 61 -0.34 -2.26 -3.62
C PRO A 61 0.46 -2.52 -2.34
N ASN A 62 -0.24 -2.81 -1.25
CA ASN A 62 0.35 -3.17 0.06
C ASN A 62 1.17 -2.06 0.77
N ASP A 63 1.03 -0.80 0.38
CA ASP A 63 1.76 0.34 0.94
C ASP A 63 1.44 0.70 2.42
N LEU A 64 0.41 0.05 2.99
CA LEU A 64 0.05 0.11 4.42
C LEU A 64 0.52 -1.09 5.24
N SER A 65 1.14 -2.08 4.60
CA SER A 65 1.57 -3.29 5.30
C SER A 65 2.72 -3.00 6.26
N ARG A 66 2.81 -3.83 7.31
CA ARG A 66 3.94 -3.85 8.25
C ARG A 66 5.23 -4.41 7.61
N GLU A 67 5.09 -5.16 6.53
CA GLU A 67 6.17 -5.95 5.91
C GLU A 67 7.08 -5.14 4.97
N TYR A 68 6.74 -3.87 4.69
CA TYR A 68 7.60 -2.97 3.92
C TYR A 68 8.12 -1.84 4.81
N PRO A 69 9.40 -1.88 5.24
CA PRO A 69 9.99 -0.83 6.04
C PRO A 69 10.18 0.45 5.20
N ALA A 70 10.12 1.59 5.87
CA ALA A 70 10.11 2.95 5.28
C ALA A 70 11.49 3.39 4.71
N ASP A 71 12.44 2.47 4.62
CA ASP A 71 13.83 2.63 4.20
C ASP A 71 14.13 2.00 2.83
N VAL A 72 13.12 1.57 2.05
CA VAL A 72 13.30 1.33 0.59
C VAL A 72 13.41 2.67 -0.17
N PHE A 73 14.37 3.49 0.25
CA PHE A 73 15.00 4.54 -0.54
C PHE A 73 16.36 4.06 -1.09
N GLU A 74 16.46 2.77 -1.44
CA GLU A 74 17.56 2.27 -2.26
C GLU A 74 17.10 1.18 -3.22
N ASP A 75 15.98 1.38 -3.94
CA ASP A 75 15.79 0.64 -5.20
C ASP A 75 14.88 1.34 -6.22
N THR A 76 15.08 2.64 -6.41
CA THR A 76 14.75 3.25 -7.70
C THR A 76 16.02 3.76 -8.36
N ARG A 77 16.95 2.82 -8.60
CA ARG A 77 17.75 2.96 -9.80
C ARG A 77 16.81 2.75 -10.98
N ILE A 78 16.32 3.85 -11.57
CA ILE A 78 16.08 3.83 -13.01
C ILE A 78 17.47 3.69 -13.64
N VAL A 79 17.97 2.46 -13.75
CA VAL A 79 18.90 2.12 -14.81
C VAL A 79 18.02 1.71 -15.98
N MET A 80 18.20 2.33 -17.15
CA MET A 80 17.76 1.71 -18.39
C MET A 80 18.32 0.28 -18.42
N GLY A 81 17.44 -0.71 -18.23
CA GLY A 81 17.75 -2.14 -18.24
C GLY A 81 18.29 -2.68 -16.91
N MET A 82 17.42 -3.37 -16.15
CA MET A 82 17.61 -4.74 -15.63
C MET A 82 16.50 -5.09 -14.63
N LEU A 83 15.82 -6.20 -14.86
CA LEU A 83 14.75 -6.76 -14.02
C LEU A 83 15.36 -7.49 -12.82
N ALA A 84 14.99 -7.11 -11.60
CA ALA A 84 15.30 -7.90 -10.40
C ALA A 84 14.20 -8.94 -10.16
N GLY A 85 14.60 -10.22 -10.08
CA GLY A 85 13.76 -11.30 -9.56
C GLY A 85 13.05 -12.18 -10.59
N TYR A 86 13.82 -12.88 -11.42
CA TYR A 86 13.37 -14.14 -12.02
C TYR A 86 14.35 -15.21 -11.55
N ASP A 87 13.85 -16.34 -11.02
CA ASP A 87 14.61 -17.59 -11.05
C ASP A 87 15.01 -17.80 -12.51
N GLU A 88 16.30 -17.70 -12.79
CA GLU A 88 16.83 -17.80 -14.14
C GLU A 88 16.58 -19.23 -14.64
N PRO A 89 15.69 -19.46 -15.63
CA PRO A 89 15.47 -20.81 -16.13
C PRO A 89 16.77 -21.28 -16.81
N GLU A 90 17.23 -22.49 -16.47
CA GLU A 90 18.51 -23.03 -16.92
C GLU A 90 18.82 -22.70 -18.39
N PRO A 91 20.08 -22.35 -18.72
CA PRO A 91 20.45 -21.87 -20.03
C PRO A 91 20.08 -22.92 -21.09
N ARG A 92 19.18 -22.53 -22.00
CA ARG A 92 18.79 -23.38 -23.14
C ARG A 92 20.05 -23.75 -23.90
N ARG A 93 20.33 -25.05 -23.96
CA ARG A 93 21.51 -25.60 -24.63
C ARG A 93 21.59 -25.07 -26.07
N PRO A 94 22.78 -24.62 -26.52
CA PRO A 94 22.89 -24.07 -27.86
C PRO A 94 22.61 -25.11 -28.95
N TRP A 95 21.90 -24.66 -29.99
CA TRP A 95 21.39 -25.49 -31.08
C TRP A 95 22.48 -26.23 -31.88
N TRP A 96 23.73 -25.77 -31.84
CA TRP A 96 24.86 -26.40 -32.54
C TRP A 96 25.47 -27.61 -31.82
N LYS A 97 25.00 -27.97 -30.61
CA LYS A 97 25.46 -29.16 -29.88
C LYS A 97 24.71 -30.45 -30.26
N PHE A 98 23.91 -30.42 -31.32
CA PHE A 98 23.10 -31.55 -31.82
C PHE A 98 23.37 -31.86 -33.32
N TRP A 99 24.54 -31.47 -33.84
CA TRP A 99 25.11 -31.92 -35.12
C TRP A 99 26.49 -32.53 -34.88
#